data_AF-A0A0B3VPI3-F1
#
_entry.id   AF-A0A0B3VPI3-F1
#
_cell.length_a   1.000
_cell.length_b   1.000
_cell.length_c   1.000
_cell.angle_alpha   90.00
_cell.angle_beta   90.00
_cell.angle_gamma   90.00
#
_symmetry.space_group_name_H-M   'P 1'
#
loop_
_entity.id
_entity.type
_entity.pdbx_description
1 polymer ?
#
loop_
_entity_poly.entity_id
_entity_poly.type
_entity_poly.pdbx_seq_one_letter_code
_entity_poly.pdbx_strand_id
1 'polypeptide(L)'
;MNLKNPINHNCNIKCPKCNHTYLYDFKIEDIKKSTPRKSSVKNSYEFLTYLICKNPLCNYDIEIKGQVIENPSNILDSIKITSIK
;
A
#
# COMPACT_ATOMS: atom_id res chain seq x y z
N MET A 1 6.16 -9.75 13.69
CA MET A 1 5.16 -8.85 14.32
C MET A 1 3.82 -9.21 13.69
N ASN A 2 2.90 -9.83 14.43
CA ASN A 2 1.60 -10.29 13.91
C ASN A 2 0.65 -9.08 13.86
N LEU A 3 0.41 -8.53 12.66
CA LEU A 3 -0.64 -7.54 12.42
C LEU A 3 -2.00 -8.22 12.67
N LYS A 4 -2.77 -7.73 13.66
CA LYS A 4 -3.92 -8.46 14.19
C LYS A 4 -5.24 -8.26 13.45
N ASN A 5 -5.35 -7.37 12.46
CA ASN A 5 -6.60 -7.13 11.75
C ASN A 5 -6.40 -6.93 10.24
N PRO A 6 -7.22 -7.59 9.38
CA PRO A 6 -7.21 -7.32 7.95
C PRO A 6 -7.61 -5.88 7.68
N ILE A 7 -6.91 -5.30 6.71
CA ILE A 7 -7.11 -3.92 6.27
C ILE A 7 -8.16 -3.94 5.16
N ASN A 8 -9.19 -3.09 5.27
CA ASN A 8 -9.98 -2.65 4.12
C ASN A 8 -9.56 -1.21 3.80
N HIS A 9 -8.37 -1.02 3.22
CA HIS A 9 -7.94 0.27 2.68
C HIS A 9 -8.05 0.19 1.17
N ASN A 10 -9.18 0.66 0.67
CA ASN A 10 -9.41 0.80 -0.76
C ASN A 10 -8.88 2.17 -1.23
N CYS A 11 -8.25 2.16 -2.40
CA CYS A 11 -7.75 3.39 -3.02
C CYS A 11 -7.83 3.27 -4.53
N ASN A 12 -7.99 4.41 -5.19
CA ASN A 12 -7.97 4.46 -6.64
C ASN A 12 -6.53 4.45 -7.13
N ILE A 13 -6.14 3.39 -7.83
CA ILE A 13 -4.85 3.28 -8.50
C ILE A 13 -5.03 3.67 -9.96
N LYS A 14 -4.25 4.66 -10.39
CA LYS A 14 -4.16 5.08 -11.79
C LYS A 14 -2.89 4.50 -12.38
N CYS A 15 -3.03 3.69 -13.43
CA CYS A 15 -1.89 3.14 -14.17
C CYS A 15 -1.11 4.27 -14.87
N PRO A 16 0.21 4.39 -14.67
CA PRO A 16 1.02 5.44 -15.27
C PRO A 16 1.23 5.25 -16.78
N LYS A 17 1.08 4.02 -17.30
CA LYS A 17 1.22 3.72 -18.74
C LYS A 17 -0.04 3.98 -19.55
N CYS A 18 -1.22 3.59 -19.07
CA CYS A 18 -2.47 3.69 -19.85
C CYS A 18 -3.53 4.59 -19.22
N ASN A 19 -3.23 5.27 -18.10
CA ASN A 19 -4.15 6.13 -17.36
C ASN A 19 -5.44 5.46 -16.87
N HIS A 20 -5.56 4.14 -16.98
CA HIS A 20 -6.70 3.38 -16.46
C HIS A 20 -6.71 3.46 -14.93
N THR A 21 -7.86 3.86 -14.37
CA THR A 21 -8.06 3.98 -12.93
C THR A 21 -8.97 2.88 -12.43
N TYR A 22 -8.57 2.19 -11.36
CA TYR A 22 -9.36 1.14 -10.74
C TYR A 22 -9.20 1.16 -9.23
N LEU A 23 -10.21 0.65 -8.53
CA LEU A 23 -10.14 0.46 -7.08
C LEU A 23 -9.23 -0.74 -6.77
N TYR A 24 -8.27 -0.51 -5.88
CA TYR A 24 -7.41 -1.54 -5.31
C TYR A 24 -7.60 -1.57 -3.79
N ASP A 25 -7.82 -2.76 -3.25
CA ASP A 25 -7.97 -3.01 -1.83
C ASP A 25 -6.67 -3.67 -1.33
N PHE A 26 -5.87 -2.93 -0.56
CA PHE A 26 -4.58 -3.42 -0.08
C PHE A 26 -4.77 -4.45 1.03
N LYS A 27 -4.25 -5.66 0.83
CA LYS A 27 -4.16 -6.67 1.88
C LYS A 27 -2.87 -6.49 2.67
N ILE A 28 -2.83 -6.97 3.92
CA ILE A 28 -1.59 -6.99 4.73
C ILE A 28 -0.45 -7.69 3.98
N GLU A 29 -0.76 -8.74 3.21
CA GLU A 29 0.21 -9.52 2.45
C GLU A 29 0.90 -8.68 1.35
N ASP A 30 0.20 -7.70 0.78
CA ASP A 30 0.77 -6.75 -0.19
C ASP A 30 1.72 -5.76 0.47
N ILE A 31 1.57 -5.53 1.77
CA ILE A 31 2.30 -4.51 2.52
C ILE A 31 3.52 -5.15 3.16
N LYS A 32 4.54 -5.43 2.34
CA LYS A 32 5.85 -5.86 2.86
C LYS A 32 6.56 -4.70 3.53
N LYS A 33 6.81 -4.83 4.83
CA LYS A 33 7.55 -3.86 5.63
C LYS A 33 8.98 -3.71 5.09
N SER A 34 9.30 -2.53 4.57
CA SER A 34 10.61 -2.23 4.01
C SER A 34 11.52 -1.60 5.08
N THR A 35 11.06 -0.55 5.75
CA THR A 35 11.86 0.17 6.75
C THR A 35 10.99 0.64 7.92
N PRO A 36 11.34 0.33 9.19
CA PRO A 36 10.64 0.89 10.34
C PRO A 36 11.04 2.36 10.57
N ARG A 37 10.07 3.28 10.57
CA ARG A 37 10.21 4.63 11.13
C ARG A 37 9.54 4.67 12.50
N LYS A 38 10.34 4.58 13.56
CA LYS A 38 9.84 4.80 14.93
C LYS A 38 9.67 6.30 15.16
N SER A 39 8.43 6.74 15.38
CA SER A 39 8.12 8.04 15.95
C SER A 39 7.46 7.81 17.31
N SER A 40 7.65 8.73 18.26
CA SER A 40 7.29 8.57 19.67
C SER A 40 5.78 8.41 19.95
N VAL A 41 4.92 8.55 18.93
CA VAL A 41 3.45 8.59 19.09
C VAL A 41 2.72 7.56 18.21
N LYS A 42 3.24 7.21 17.03
CA LYS A 42 2.69 6.19 16.13
C LYS A 42 3.82 5.42 15.45
N ASN A 43 3.68 4.09 15.36
CA ASN A 43 4.59 3.27 14.57
C ASN A 43 4.27 3.53 13.09
N SER A 44 5.27 3.83 12.27
CA SER A 44 5.06 3.93 10.83
C SER A 44 6.12 3.13 10.10
N TYR A 45 5.78 2.62 8.93
CA TYR A 45 6.75 1.94 8.09
C TYR A 45 6.44 2.13 6.62
N GLU A 46 7.49 2.09 5.82
CA GLU A 46 7.38 2.15 4.37
C GLU A 46 7.09 0.75 3.82
N PHE A 47 6.24 0.68 2.80
CA PHE A 47 5.98 -0.55 2.06
C PHE A 47 6.20 -0.33 0.56
N LEU A 48 6.50 -1.44 -0.10
CA LEU A 48 6.70 -1.53 -1.54
C LEU A 48 5.90 -2.73 -2.02
N THR A 49 5.02 -2.51 -3.00
CA THR A 49 4.27 -3.57 -3.66
C THR A 49 4.24 -3.38 -5.16
N TYR A 50 4.01 -4.47 -5.88
CA TYR A 50 3.97 -4.52 -7.33
C TYR A 50 2.63 -5.08 -7.76
N LEU A 51 1.92 -4.32 -8.60
CA LEU A 51 0.59 -4.70 -9.10
C LEU A 51 0.62 -4.73 -10.62
N ILE A 52 -0.07 -5.69 -11.24
CA ILE A 52 -0.33 -5.64 -12.68
C ILE A 52 -1.55 -4.75 -12.94
N CYS A 53 -1.44 -3.84 -13.90
CA CYS A 53 -2.56 -3.02 -14.34
C CYS A 53 -3.75 -3.90 -14.75
N LYS A 54 -4.94 -3.62 -14.19
CA LYS A 54 -6.18 -4.36 -14.51
C LYS A 54 -6.71 -4.13 -15.93
N ASN A 55 -6.11 -3.23 -16.70
CA ASN A 55 -6.42 -3.10 -18.12
C ASN A 55 -5.71 -4.26 -18.88
N PRO A 56 -6.45 -5.24 -19.43
CA PRO A 56 -5.87 -6.43 -20.07
C PRO A 56 -5.06 -6.10 -21.33
N LEU A 57 -5.26 -4.92 -21.92
CA LEU A 57 -4.49 -4.45 -23.07
C LEU A 57 -3.15 -3.80 -22.67
N CYS A 58 -2.98 -3.44 -21.39
CA CYS A 58 -1.82 -2.72 -20.91
C CYS A 58 -0.75 -3.65 -20.30
N ASN A 59 -1.18 -4.58 -19.43
CA ASN A 59 -0.33 -5.56 -18.73
C ASN A 59 0.94 -4.94 -18.13
N TYR A 60 0.84 -3.72 -17.60
CA TYR A 60 1.96 -2.99 -17.05
C TYR A 60 2.15 -3.32 -15.58
N ASP A 61 3.38 -3.64 -15.19
CA ASP A 61 3.82 -3.72 -13.80
C ASP A 61 3.89 -2.32 -13.18
N ILE A 62 3.04 -2.08 -12.20
CA ILE A 62 2.95 -0.84 -11.44
C ILE A 62 3.69 -1.04 -10.12
N GLU A 63 4.71 -0.22 -9.88
CA GLU A 63 5.40 -0.13 -8.60
C GLU A 63 4.67 0.87 -7.70
N ILE A 64 4.22 0.41 -6.53
CA ILE A 64 3.58 1.27 -5.53
C ILE A 64 4.45 1.33 -4.28
N LYS A 65 4.81 2.56 -3.91
CA LYS A 65 5.43 2.89 -2.63
C LYS A 65 4.42 3.63 -1.77
N GLY A 66 4.38 3.28 -0.50
CA GLY A 66 3.56 4.00 0.45
C GLY A 66 4.08 3.89 1.87
N GLN A 67 3.40 4.60 2.75
CA GLN A 67 3.61 4.58 4.17
C GLN A 67 2.39 3.99 4.85
N VAL A 68 2.65 3.07 5.76
CA VAL A 68 1.67 2.59 6.72
C VAL A 68 1.85 3.33 8.03
N ILE A 69 0.73 3.74 8.62
CA ILE A 69 0.65 4.26 9.98
C ILE A 69 -0.06 3.20 10.82
N GLU A 70 0.60 2.76 11.88
CA GLU A 70 0.10 1.81 12.87
C GLU A 70 -0.20 2.55 14.18
N ASN A 71 -1.33 2.22 14.79
CA ASN A 71 -1.64 2.60 16.15
C ASN A 71 -0.84 1.74 17.15
N PRO A 72 -0.66 2.22 18.40
CA PRO A 72 0.12 1.53 19.43
C PRO A 72 -0.35 0.09 19.75
N SER A 73 -1.58 -0.29 19.36
CA SER A 73 -2.09 -1.67 19.44
C SER A 73 -1.64 -2.58 18.28
N ASN A 74 -0.68 -2.15 17.45
CA ASN A 74 -0.29 -2.83 16.19
C ASN A 74 -1.46 -3.05 15.23
N ILE A 75 -2.41 -2.12 15.26
CA ILE A 75 -3.53 -2.04 14.33
C ILE A 75 -3.15 -1.03 13.27
N LEU A 76 -3.31 -1.41 12.02
CA LEU A 76 -3.05 -0.53 10.90
C LEU A 76 -4.14 0.54 10.82
N ASP A 77 -3.74 1.79 10.95
CA ASP A 77 -4.62 2.96 11.06
C ASP A 77 -4.91 3.53 9.66
N SER A 78 -3.86 3.78 8.87
CA SER A 78 -3.98 4.33 7.52
C SER A 78 -2.86 3.90 6.59
N ILE A 79 -3.16 3.87 5.29
CA ILE A 79 -2.21 3.72 4.20
C ILE A 79 -2.15 5.04 3.43
N LYS A 80 -0.94 5.55 3.21
CA LYS A 80 -0.71 6.71 2.35
C LYS A 80 0.20 6.30 1.20
N ILE A 81 -0.32 6.33 -0.02
CA ILE A 81 0.51 6.13 -1.22
C ILE A 81 1.41 7.36 -1.40
N THR A 82 2.71 7.13 -1.55
CA THR A 82 3.71 8.18 -1.74
C THR A 82 4.25 8.21 -3.17
N SER A 83 4.25 7.08 -3.87
CA SER A 83 4.67 7.00 -5.27
C SER A 83 3.97 5.86 -6.00
N ILE A 84 3.62 6.11 -7.26
CA ILE A 84 3.15 5.12 -8.23
C ILE A 84 4.02 5.31 -9.47
N LYS A 85 4.68 4.24 -9.93
CA LYS A 85 5.56 4.23 -11.10
C LYS A 85 5.23 3.09 -12.05
#